data_AF-A0A1F2QDD1-F1
#
_entry.id   AF-A0A1F2QDD1-F1
#
_cell.length_a   1.000
_cell.length_b   1.000
_cell.length_c   1.000
_cell.angle_alpha   90.00
_cell.angle_beta   90.00
_cell.angle_gamma   90.00
#
_symmetry.space_group_name_H-M   'P 1'
#
loop_
_entity.id
_entity.type
_entity.pdbx_description
1 polymer ?
#
loop_
_entity_poly.entity_id
_entity_poly.type
_entity_poly.pdbx_seq_one_letter_code
_entity_poly.pdbx_strand_id
1 'polypeptide(L)'
;MRGEFQMANLSVRRAIRRAGQGVVAGVLVLAFVGGQTSCGSHPREVPARRATSGVAPRDLERDERAGGHTLHRHVGLSDDELRVRLQRERRIAAASSYTDRATAERIVGETLDRSRNRIQAWLARAGARPNLVLDYRGDPGRPIGRSIGRGERSARVAFDAVVVLAWDGRQSYFVLTSYPEASR
;
A
#
# COMPACT_ATOMS: atom_id res chain seq x y z
N MET A 1 49.79 7.23 -1.28
CA MET A 1 49.11 8.54 -1.30
C MET A 1 47.80 8.40 -0.55
N ARG A 2 47.81 8.75 0.74
CA ARG A 2 46.65 8.75 1.63
C ARG A 2 46.06 10.16 1.58
N GLY A 3 44.80 10.28 1.21
CA GLY A 3 44.05 11.54 1.22
C GLY A 3 42.94 11.43 2.25
N GLU A 4 43.19 11.97 3.44
CA GLU A 4 42.19 12.24 4.45
C GLU A 4 41.42 13.51 4.06
N PHE A 5 40.09 13.46 4.09
CA PHE A 5 39.26 14.67 4.07
C PHE A 5 38.29 14.61 5.26
N GLN A 6 38.60 15.45 6.24
CA GLN A 6 37.85 15.70 7.45
C GLN A 6 37.00 16.98 7.26
N MET A 7 36.03 17.15 8.16
CA MET A 7 35.21 18.34 8.46
C MET A 7 33.84 18.38 7.76
N ALA A 8 32.77 18.02 8.49
CA ALA A 8 32.08 18.83 9.49
C ALA A 8 31.35 20.03 8.86
N ASN A 9 30.01 19.99 8.91
CA ASN A 9 29.20 21.18 8.67
C ASN A 9 28.17 21.28 9.80
N LEU A 10 28.41 22.25 10.68
CA LEU A 10 27.56 22.62 11.79
C LEU A 10 26.92 23.98 11.46
N SER A 11 25.61 24.06 11.69
CA SER A 11 24.89 25.26 12.16
C SER A 11 24.64 26.40 11.15
N VAL A 12 23.38 26.83 11.02
CA VAL A 12 22.83 28.00 11.73
C VAL A 12 21.44 28.38 11.15
N ARG A 13 20.48 28.38 12.08
CA ARG A 13 19.19 29.08 12.20
C ARG A 13 18.89 30.24 11.24
N ARG A 14 17.59 30.42 10.92
CA ARG A 14 16.89 31.72 11.01
C ARG A 14 15.36 31.55 11.10
N ALA A 15 14.79 32.15 12.15
CA ALA A 15 13.37 32.35 12.39
C ALA A 15 12.90 33.66 11.74
N ILE A 16 11.65 33.75 11.27
CA ILE A 16 11.02 35.02 10.89
C ILE A 16 9.52 35.09 11.27
N ARG A 17 9.27 35.99 12.24
CA ARG A 17 8.18 36.99 12.44
C ARG A 17 6.71 36.59 12.66
N ARG A 18 6.23 37.06 13.82
CA ARG A 18 4.86 37.45 14.18
C ARG A 18 4.43 38.76 13.50
N ALA A 19 3.14 38.88 13.23
CA ALA A 19 2.30 40.09 13.21
C ALA A 19 0.83 39.60 13.33
N GLY A 20 -0.14 40.16 14.06
CA GLY A 20 -0.32 41.45 14.72
C GLY A 20 -1.72 42.00 14.37
N GLN A 21 -2.49 42.44 15.39
CA GLN A 21 -3.69 43.30 15.34
C GLN A 21 -5.02 42.63 14.89
N GLY A 22 -6.22 42.86 15.46
CA GLY A 22 -6.69 43.73 16.54
C GLY A 22 -8.18 44.11 16.31
N VAL A 23 -8.96 44.21 17.41
CA VAL A 23 -10.00 45.26 17.66
C VAL A 23 -11.46 45.08 17.11
N VAL A 24 -12.38 44.76 18.06
CA VAL A 24 -13.64 45.49 18.46
C VAL A 24 -15.03 45.24 17.82
N ALA A 25 -16.02 45.29 18.73
CA ALA A 25 -17.47 45.55 18.62
C ALA A 25 -18.35 44.40 18.07
N GLY A 26 -19.43 43.96 18.71
CA GLY A 26 -20.32 44.65 19.64
C GLY A 26 -21.53 45.21 18.89
N VAL A 27 -22.47 44.35 18.46
CA VAL A 27 -23.81 44.76 18.03
C VAL A 27 -24.84 43.71 18.47
N LEU A 28 -25.72 44.16 19.36
CA LEU A 28 -26.99 43.58 19.78
C LEU A 28 -28.03 43.81 18.68
N VAL A 29 -28.74 42.78 18.21
CA VAL A 29 -29.97 42.95 17.41
C VAL A 29 -31.07 42.05 17.96
N LEU A 30 -32.21 42.69 18.24
CA LEU A 30 -33.45 42.14 18.73
C LEU A 30 -34.11 41.15 17.75
N ALA A 31 -34.91 40.26 18.35
CA ALA A 31 -35.82 39.32 17.72
C ALA A 31 -36.75 39.93 16.66
N PHE A 32 -37.00 39.17 15.60
CA PHE A 32 -38.23 39.24 14.82
C PHE A 32 -38.73 37.83 14.51
N VAL A 33 -40.02 37.64 14.78
CA VAL A 33 -40.83 36.44 14.59
C VAL A 33 -41.21 36.28 13.11
N GLY A 34 -41.25 35.03 12.61
CA GLY A 34 -42.17 34.63 11.53
C GLY A 34 -41.61 33.66 10.48
N GLY A 35 -42.35 32.57 10.22
CA GLY A 35 -42.34 31.89 8.92
C GLY A 35 -42.02 30.39 8.93
N GLN A 36 -43.06 29.56 9.03
CA GLN A 36 -43.00 28.11 8.78
C GLN A 36 -42.92 27.80 7.27
N THR A 37 -42.53 26.55 6.97
CA THR A 37 -42.58 25.79 5.70
C THR A 37 -41.38 25.87 4.76
N SER A 38 -40.57 24.80 4.78
CA SER A 38 -40.38 23.96 3.59
C SER A 38 -39.69 22.65 3.95
N CYS A 39 -40.30 21.54 3.53
CA CYS A 39 -39.78 20.19 3.66
C CYS A 39 -38.52 20.02 2.81
N GLY A 40 -37.35 20.06 3.45
CA GLY A 40 -36.10 19.58 2.87
C GLY A 40 -35.87 18.13 3.28
N SER A 41 -36.27 17.18 2.42
CA SER A 41 -35.86 15.78 2.51
C SER A 41 -34.34 15.71 2.46
N HIS A 42 -33.74 15.39 3.60
CA HIS A 42 -32.30 15.14 3.68
C HIS A 42 -32.03 13.87 2.87
N PRO A 43 -31.19 13.88 1.82
CA PRO A 43 -30.69 12.64 1.28
C PRO A 43 -29.92 11.96 2.41
N ARG A 44 -30.46 10.83 2.86
CA ARG A 44 -29.80 9.90 3.75
C ARG A 44 -28.50 9.52 3.07
N GLU A 45 -27.40 10.11 3.51
CA GLU A 45 -26.07 9.63 3.19
C GLU A 45 -26.00 8.22 3.80
N VAL A 46 -26.26 7.23 2.96
CA VAL A 46 -26.10 5.83 3.35
C VAL A 46 -24.59 5.68 3.47
N PRO A 47 -24.01 5.49 4.67
CA PRO A 47 -22.59 5.21 4.75
C PRO A 47 -22.39 3.94 3.93
N ALA A 48 -21.65 4.06 2.83
CA ALA A 48 -21.25 2.94 2.01
C ALA A 48 -20.67 1.92 2.98
N ARG A 49 -21.39 0.82 3.20
CA ARG A 49 -20.94 -0.27 4.06
C ARG A 49 -19.61 -0.71 3.47
N ARG A 50 -18.52 -0.31 4.12
CA ARG A 50 -17.18 -0.78 3.81
C ARG A 50 -17.25 -2.27 4.06
N ALA A 51 -17.43 -3.05 2.99
CA ALA A 51 -17.27 -4.49 3.03
C ALA A 51 -15.77 -4.74 3.29
N THR A 52 -15.35 -4.56 4.53
CA THR A 52 -14.15 -5.20 5.02
C THR A 52 -14.52 -6.67 5.04
N SER A 53 -14.08 -7.41 4.03
CA SER A 53 -13.96 -8.86 4.13
C SER A 53 -13.47 -9.17 5.54
N GLY A 54 -14.19 -9.97 6.32
CA GLY A 54 -13.89 -10.27 7.73
C GLY A 54 -12.56 -11.03 7.94
N VAL A 55 -11.71 -11.06 6.91
CA VAL A 55 -10.40 -11.67 6.89
C VAL A 55 -9.40 -10.71 7.52
N ALA A 56 -8.67 -11.18 8.52
CA ALA A 56 -7.61 -10.41 9.14
C ALA A 56 -6.46 -10.12 8.14
N PRO A 57 -5.92 -8.89 8.10
CA PRO A 57 -4.72 -8.59 7.32
C PRO A 57 -3.52 -9.45 7.74
N ARG A 58 -2.59 -9.68 6.82
CA ARG A 58 -1.30 -10.34 7.11
C ARG A 58 -0.29 -9.32 7.62
N ASP A 59 0.31 -9.54 8.79
CA ASP A 59 1.48 -8.76 9.24
C ASP A 59 2.70 -9.06 8.35
N LEU A 60 2.99 -8.17 7.40
CA LEU A 60 4.09 -8.34 6.46
C LEU A 60 5.46 -8.01 7.05
N GLU A 61 5.55 -7.24 8.15
CA GLU A 61 6.83 -7.04 8.82
C GLU A 61 7.35 -8.35 9.41
N ARG A 62 6.44 -9.18 9.94
CA ARG A 62 6.80 -10.54 10.39
C ARG A 62 7.38 -11.36 9.26
N ASP A 63 6.80 -11.26 8.06
CA ASP A 63 7.30 -11.98 6.89
C ASP A 63 8.66 -11.47 6.43
N GLU A 64 8.90 -10.16 6.46
CA GLU A 64 10.22 -9.60 6.11
C GLU A 64 11.31 -10.02 7.09
N ARG A 65 11.00 -10.08 8.40
CA ARG A 65 11.91 -10.65 9.41
C ARG A 65 12.26 -12.12 9.14
N ALA A 66 11.39 -12.87 8.46
CA ALA A 66 11.62 -14.25 8.06
C ALA A 66 12.33 -14.40 6.70
N GLY A 67 12.65 -13.30 6.02
CA GLY A 67 13.33 -13.28 4.71
C GLY A 67 12.45 -12.81 3.55
N GLY A 68 11.21 -12.40 3.82
CA GLY A 68 10.35 -11.73 2.87
C GLY A 68 10.84 -10.33 2.49
N HIS A 69 10.25 -9.73 1.46
CA HIS A 69 10.65 -8.40 0.99
C HIS A 69 9.53 -7.63 0.27
N THR A 70 8.27 -7.89 0.65
CA THR A 70 7.09 -7.23 0.06
C THR A 70 7.06 -5.73 0.35
N LEU A 71 7.22 -5.32 1.61
CA LEU A 71 7.13 -3.92 2.03
C LEU A 71 8.27 -3.12 1.41
N HIS A 72 9.49 -3.65 1.50
CA HIS A 72 10.68 -2.96 1.00
C HIS A 72 10.67 -2.79 -0.53
N ARG A 73 10.17 -3.76 -1.29
CA ARG A 73 10.29 -3.74 -2.77
C ARG A 73 9.03 -3.39 -3.53
N HIS A 74 7.86 -3.42 -2.88
CA HIS A 74 6.58 -3.41 -3.59
C HIS A 74 5.51 -2.57 -2.90
N VAL A 75 5.83 -1.65 -1.99
CA VAL A 75 4.83 -0.80 -1.31
C VAL A 75 5.19 0.67 -1.38
N GLY A 76 4.24 1.51 -1.83
CA GLY A 76 4.37 2.96 -1.80
C GLY A 76 5.42 3.56 -2.73
N LEU A 77 5.89 2.81 -3.75
CA LEU A 77 6.88 3.30 -4.70
C LEU A 77 6.23 4.20 -5.75
N SER A 78 6.91 5.30 -6.06
CA SER A 78 6.58 6.20 -7.15
C SER A 78 6.91 5.59 -8.51
N ASP A 79 6.29 6.11 -9.57
CA ASP A 79 6.54 5.67 -10.94
C ASP A 79 8.02 5.83 -11.34
N ASP A 80 8.68 6.89 -10.85
CA ASP A 80 10.11 7.12 -11.12
C ASP A 80 11.01 6.11 -10.42
N GLU A 81 10.70 5.73 -9.17
CA GLU A 81 11.41 4.65 -8.47
C GLU A 81 11.25 3.31 -9.20
N LEU A 82 10.04 3.01 -9.68
CA LEU A 82 9.78 1.81 -10.48
C LEU A 82 10.58 1.82 -11.80
N ARG A 83 10.65 2.96 -12.49
CA ARG A 83 11.48 3.13 -13.70
C ARG A 83 12.97 2.95 -13.40
N VAL A 84 13.48 3.58 -12.33
CA VAL A 84 14.86 3.44 -11.89
C VAL A 84 15.18 1.98 -11.58
N ARG A 85 14.25 1.26 -10.93
CA ARG A 85 14.41 -0.17 -10.67
C ARG A 85 14.49 -0.99 -11.96
N LEU A 86 13.58 -0.78 -12.92
CA LEU A 86 13.64 -1.44 -14.23
C LEU A 86 14.95 -1.19 -14.99
N GLN A 87 15.52 0.01 -14.82
CA GLN A 87 16.83 0.31 -15.36
C GLN A 87 17.90 -0.51 -14.62
N ARG A 88 18.01 -0.39 -13.30
CA ARG A 88 19.06 -1.06 -12.53
C ARG A 88 19.01 -2.59 -12.65
N GLU A 89 17.81 -3.17 -12.58
CA GLU A 89 17.59 -4.60 -12.65
C GLU A 89 17.24 -5.01 -14.09
N ARG A 90 18.27 -5.32 -14.90
CA ARG A 90 18.07 -5.68 -16.32
C ARG A 90 17.27 -6.95 -16.55
N ARG A 91 17.15 -7.81 -15.53
CA ARG A 91 16.49 -9.13 -15.64
C ARG A 91 14.98 -9.10 -15.41
N ILE A 92 14.42 -8.01 -14.89
CA ILE A 92 12.98 -7.90 -14.63
C ILE A 92 12.25 -7.28 -15.83
N ALA A 93 11.08 -7.81 -16.19
CA ALA A 93 10.26 -7.30 -17.30
C ALA A 93 9.30 -6.18 -16.86
N ALA A 94 8.93 -6.15 -15.58
CA ALA A 94 8.03 -5.16 -15.00
C ALA A 94 8.44 -4.85 -13.55
N ALA A 95 8.06 -3.67 -13.07
CA ALA A 95 8.15 -3.29 -11.67
C ALA A 95 6.80 -2.74 -11.21
N SER A 96 6.38 -3.09 -10.01
CA SER A 96 5.06 -2.74 -9.51
C SER A 96 5.07 -2.46 -8.01
N SER A 97 4.05 -1.73 -7.57
CA SER A 97 3.90 -1.32 -6.18
C SER A 97 2.44 -1.21 -5.77
N TYR A 98 2.10 -1.76 -4.60
CA TYR A 98 0.86 -1.48 -3.90
C TYR A 98 0.78 -0.02 -3.53
N THR A 99 -0.45 0.51 -3.48
CA THR A 99 -0.69 1.90 -3.06
C THR A 99 -0.11 2.19 -1.69
N ASP A 100 -0.30 1.28 -0.74
CA ASP A 100 0.16 1.42 0.64
C ASP A 100 0.26 0.05 1.32
N ARG A 101 0.85 0.05 2.53
CA ARG A 101 1.04 -1.16 3.33
C ARG A 101 -0.28 -1.83 3.69
N ALA A 102 -1.28 -1.06 4.13
CA ALA A 102 -2.56 -1.61 4.54
C ALA A 102 -3.25 -2.36 3.39
N THR A 103 -3.10 -1.87 2.17
CA THR A 103 -3.56 -2.52 0.94
C THR A 103 -2.79 -3.81 0.71
N ALA A 104 -1.46 -3.80 0.77
CA ALA A 104 -0.65 -5.02 0.60
C ALA A 104 -1.03 -6.10 1.62
N GLU A 105 -1.08 -5.76 2.92
CA GLU A 105 -1.40 -6.69 4.02
C GLU A 105 -2.80 -7.28 3.89
N ARG A 106 -3.78 -6.46 3.52
CA ARG A 106 -5.15 -6.90 3.27
C ARG A 106 -5.22 -7.86 2.08
N ILE A 107 -4.60 -7.50 0.95
CA ILE A 107 -4.62 -8.32 -0.28
C ILE A 107 -3.94 -9.67 -0.04
N VAL A 108 -2.81 -9.67 0.66
CA VAL A 108 -2.12 -10.90 1.04
C VAL A 108 -2.99 -11.73 1.98
N GLY A 109 -3.59 -11.13 3.01
CA GLY A 109 -4.51 -11.81 3.93
C GLY A 109 -5.69 -12.48 3.19
N GLU A 110 -6.36 -11.74 2.32
CA GLU A 110 -7.46 -12.25 1.47
C GLU A 110 -6.99 -13.39 0.54
N THR A 111 -5.77 -13.32 -0.01
CA THR A 111 -5.23 -14.37 -0.88
C THR A 111 -4.96 -15.66 -0.11
N LEU A 112 -4.34 -15.53 1.07
CA LEU A 112 -4.03 -16.66 1.95
C LEU A 112 -5.32 -17.35 2.40
N ASP A 113 -6.33 -16.58 2.78
CA ASP A 113 -7.63 -17.08 3.22
C ASP A 113 -8.35 -17.86 2.11
N ARG A 114 -8.41 -17.30 0.90
CA ARG A 114 -9.00 -17.98 -0.28
C ARG A 114 -8.23 -19.20 -0.74
N SER A 115 -6.92 -19.27 -0.44
CA SER A 115 -6.02 -20.34 -0.90
C SER A 115 -5.69 -21.38 0.16
N ARG A 116 -6.39 -21.39 1.31
CA ARG A 116 -6.09 -22.27 2.46
C ARG A 116 -5.86 -23.73 2.05
N ASN A 117 -6.74 -24.32 1.26
CA ASN A 117 -6.62 -25.71 0.83
C ASN A 117 -5.35 -25.98 0.02
N ARG A 118 -4.99 -25.07 -0.89
CA ARG A 118 -3.78 -25.17 -1.72
C ARG A 118 -2.51 -25.04 -0.87
N ILE A 119 -2.54 -24.15 0.13
CA ILE A 119 -1.45 -23.99 1.10
C ILE A 119 -1.27 -25.26 1.94
N GLN A 120 -2.36 -25.82 2.48
CA GLN A 120 -2.28 -27.06 3.27
C GLN A 120 -1.74 -28.24 2.46
N ALA A 121 -2.24 -28.41 1.23
CA ALA A 121 -1.73 -29.44 0.32
C ALA A 121 -0.23 -29.25 0.02
N TRP A 122 0.23 -28.00 -0.14
CA TRP A 122 1.64 -27.69 -0.35
C TRP A 122 2.51 -27.96 0.89
N LEU A 123 2.02 -27.62 2.09
CA LEU A 123 2.72 -27.91 3.36
C LEU A 123 2.86 -29.43 3.62
N ALA A 124 1.84 -30.20 3.28
CA ALA A 124 1.81 -31.65 3.46
C ALA A 124 2.74 -32.44 2.52
N ARG A 125 3.32 -31.80 1.48
CA ARG A 125 4.23 -32.48 0.55
C ARG A 125 5.45 -33.04 1.28
N ALA A 126 5.90 -34.22 0.89
CA ALA A 126 7.19 -34.77 1.31
C ALA A 126 8.34 -34.26 0.41
N GLY A 127 9.54 -34.12 0.98
CA GLY A 127 10.74 -33.70 0.23
C GLY A 127 10.80 -32.20 -0.08
N ALA A 128 11.30 -31.85 -1.26
CA ALA A 128 11.51 -30.46 -1.67
C ALA A 128 10.19 -29.69 -1.80
N ARG A 129 10.17 -28.48 -1.22
CA ARG A 129 9.02 -27.58 -1.25
C ARG A 129 9.41 -26.30 -1.98
N PRO A 130 9.28 -26.25 -3.33
CA PRO A 130 9.51 -25.00 -4.06
C PRO A 130 8.49 -23.95 -3.62
N ASN A 131 8.79 -22.69 -3.90
CA ASN A 131 7.89 -21.58 -3.57
C ASN A 131 6.49 -21.79 -4.15
N LEU A 132 5.47 -21.48 -3.36
CA LEU A 132 4.08 -21.55 -3.80
C LEU A 132 3.64 -20.18 -4.31
N VAL A 133 3.21 -20.13 -5.57
CA VAL A 133 2.65 -18.92 -6.19
C VAL A 133 1.14 -18.96 -6.14
N LEU A 134 0.53 -17.91 -5.61
CA LEU A 134 -0.90 -17.73 -5.44
C LEU A 134 -1.34 -16.44 -6.14
N ASP A 135 -2.39 -16.54 -6.94
CA ASP A 135 -2.94 -15.40 -7.66
C ASP A 135 -4.06 -14.74 -6.85
N TYR A 136 -4.00 -13.42 -6.73
CA TYR A 136 -5.11 -12.58 -6.28
C TYR A 136 -5.80 -12.00 -7.50
N ARG A 137 -7.08 -12.32 -7.68
CA ARG A 137 -7.96 -11.60 -8.60
C ARG A 137 -8.80 -10.59 -7.83
N GLY A 138 -8.66 -9.33 -8.21
CA GLY A 138 -9.33 -8.19 -7.60
C GLY A 138 -10.58 -7.74 -8.35
N ASP A 139 -11.26 -6.75 -7.78
CA ASP A 139 -12.37 -6.08 -8.44
C ASP A 139 -11.84 -5.00 -9.40
N PRO A 140 -12.24 -4.97 -10.69
CA PRO A 140 -11.82 -3.96 -11.65
C PRO A 140 -12.16 -2.51 -11.27
N GLY A 141 -13.09 -2.28 -10.35
CA GLY A 141 -13.44 -0.96 -9.81
C GLY A 141 -12.60 -0.55 -8.61
N ARG A 142 -11.74 -1.43 -8.09
CA ARG A 142 -10.98 -1.18 -6.85
C ARG A 142 -9.48 -1.38 -7.05
N PRO A 143 -8.75 -0.34 -7.49
CA PRO A 143 -7.32 -0.43 -7.73
C PRO A 143 -6.55 -0.74 -6.44
N ILE A 144 -5.52 -1.57 -6.54
CA ILE A 144 -4.68 -1.98 -5.41
C ILE A 144 -3.25 -1.45 -5.52
N GLY A 145 -2.89 -0.91 -6.68
CA GLY A 145 -1.57 -0.37 -6.94
C GLY A 145 -1.36 -0.05 -8.40
N ARG A 146 -0.09 -0.13 -8.82
CA ARG A 146 0.34 0.17 -10.17
C ARG A 146 1.47 -0.75 -10.63
N SER A 147 1.62 -0.92 -11.93
CA SER A 147 2.70 -1.68 -12.55
C SER A 147 3.19 -0.96 -13.80
N ILE A 148 4.49 -0.97 -14.04
CA ILE A 148 5.09 -0.44 -15.27
C ILE A 148 5.94 -1.52 -15.92
N GLY A 149 5.67 -1.77 -17.20
CA GLY A 149 6.46 -2.68 -18.03
C GLY A 149 7.71 -2.01 -18.59
N ARG A 150 8.73 -2.82 -18.92
CA ARG A 150 9.93 -2.35 -19.62
C ARG A 150 9.53 -1.76 -20.98
N GLY A 151 9.96 -0.53 -21.25
CA GLY A 151 9.65 0.19 -22.48
C GLY A 151 8.34 0.99 -22.42
N GLU A 152 7.55 0.85 -21.35
CA GLU A 152 6.35 1.66 -21.15
C GLU A 152 6.70 3.06 -20.64
N ARG A 153 5.91 4.05 -21.08
CA ARG A 153 6.12 5.45 -20.68
C ARG A 153 5.46 5.79 -19.34
N SER A 154 4.39 5.11 -18.99
CA SER A 154 3.57 5.36 -17.79
C SER A 154 3.20 4.07 -17.10
N ALA A 155 3.06 4.10 -15.77
CA ALA A 155 2.52 2.98 -15.03
C ALA A 155 1.03 2.79 -15.36
N ARG A 156 0.60 1.53 -15.36
CA ARG A 156 -0.79 1.10 -15.47
C ARG A 156 -1.34 0.80 -14.09
N VAL A 157 -2.63 1.06 -13.90
CA VAL A 157 -3.35 0.67 -12.70
C VAL A 157 -3.39 -0.85 -12.60
N ALA A 158 -3.16 -1.38 -11.40
CA ALA A 158 -3.21 -2.81 -11.12
C ALA A 158 -4.37 -3.14 -10.17
N PHE A 159 -5.09 -4.21 -10.49
CA PHE A 159 -6.20 -4.76 -9.73
C PHE A 159 -5.90 -6.16 -9.20
N ASP A 160 -5.02 -6.88 -9.88
CA ASP A 160 -4.57 -8.22 -9.52
C ASP A 160 -3.22 -8.18 -8.82
N ALA A 161 -2.90 -9.25 -8.12
CA ALA A 161 -1.59 -9.42 -7.50
C ALA A 161 -1.13 -10.87 -7.51
N VAL A 162 0.17 -11.05 -7.34
CA VAL A 162 0.80 -12.35 -7.12
C VAL A 162 1.36 -12.37 -5.71
N VAL A 163 1.05 -13.43 -4.95
CA VAL A 163 1.62 -13.72 -3.63
C VAL A 163 2.49 -14.96 -3.74
N VAL A 164 3.75 -14.86 -3.31
CA VAL A 164 4.70 -15.97 -3.31
C VAL A 164 5.05 -16.36 -1.89
N LEU A 165 4.81 -17.61 -1.55
CA LEU A 165 5.14 -18.18 -0.24
C LEU A 165 6.43 -18.99 -0.32
N ALA A 166 7.25 -18.87 0.72
CA ALA A 166 8.43 -19.71 0.92
C ALA A 166 8.27 -20.54 2.18
N TRP A 167 8.81 -21.75 2.14
CA TRP A 167 8.83 -22.66 3.27
C TRP A 167 9.88 -22.22 4.28
N ASP A 168 9.55 -22.24 5.58
CA ASP A 168 10.45 -21.78 6.64
C ASP A 168 11.32 -22.90 7.27
N GLY A 169 11.19 -24.13 6.76
CA GLY A 169 11.91 -25.30 7.27
C GLY A 169 11.26 -25.98 8.48
N ARG A 170 10.23 -25.38 9.09
CA ARG A 170 9.58 -25.83 10.34
C ARG A 170 8.08 -26.09 10.15
N GLN A 171 7.73 -26.75 9.05
CA GLN A 171 6.34 -27.03 8.64
C GLN A 171 5.44 -25.78 8.54
N SER A 172 6.04 -24.59 8.39
CA SER A 172 5.32 -23.32 8.30
C SER A 172 5.85 -22.53 7.10
N TYR A 173 5.33 -21.33 6.90
CA TYR A 173 5.69 -20.48 5.76
C TYR A 173 5.64 -18.99 6.10
N PHE A 174 6.32 -18.22 5.26
CA PHE A 174 6.24 -16.77 5.24
C PHE A 174 5.96 -16.29 3.82
N VAL A 175 5.51 -15.05 3.71
CA VAL A 175 5.32 -14.38 2.42
C VAL A 175 6.69 -13.91 1.95
N LEU A 176 7.26 -14.61 0.96
CA LEU A 176 8.55 -14.24 0.39
C LEU A 176 8.46 -12.89 -0.32
N THR A 177 7.45 -12.74 -1.16
CA THR A 177 7.17 -11.48 -1.85
C THR A 177 5.72 -11.45 -2.30
N SER A 178 5.18 -10.25 -2.48
CA SER A 178 3.89 -10.01 -3.08
C SER A 178 3.96 -8.73 -3.89
N TYR A 179 3.30 -8.70 -5.05
CA TYR A 179 3.32 -7.52 -5.91
C TYR A 179 2.07 -7.44 -6.78
N PRO A 180 1.57 -6.21 -7.07
CA PRO A 180 0.49 -6.04 -8.05
C PRO A 180 0.93 -6.42 -9.45
N GLU A 181 0.02 -6.93 -10.25
CA GLU A 181 0.19 -7.15 -11.68
C GLU A 181 -0.90 -6.39 -12.43
N ALA A 182 -0.52 -5.67 -13.48
CA ALA A 182 -1.50 -5.13 -14.41
C ALA A 182 -2.00 -6.28 -15.28
N SER A 183 -3.31 -6.39 -15.46
CA SER A 183 -3.93 -7.35 -16.36
C SER A 183 -3.29 -7.21 -17.75
N ARG A 184 -2.90 -8.34 -18.34
CA ARG A 184 -2.30 -8.39 -19.67
C ARG A 184 -3.30 -8.06 -20.77
#